data_AF-A0A938KAT1-F1
#
_entry.id   AF-A0A938KAT1-F1
#
_cell.length_a   1.000
_cell.length_b   1.000
_cell.length_c   1.000
_cell.angle_alpha   90.00
_cell.angle_beta   90.00
_cell.angle_gamma   90.00
#
_symmetry.space_group_name_H-M   'P 1'
#
loop_
_entity.id
_entity.type
_entity.pdbx_description
1 polymer ?
#
loop_
_entity_poly.entity_id
_entity_poly.type
_entity_poly.pdbx_seq_one_letter_code
_entity_poly.pdbx_strand_id
1 'polypeptide(L)'
;MGGILTGAMGALQGWAGIWRFAYSHSRGAMFTPSRIGYFDLASDPLSQAAERASLCLFLRGDLQPAPHSVALMMTEADLAQPASRIPNLHPRWHWLAWVTRVGTQVVSAAEKAPTHTAILPLAWQTPATAYPAKAAVALNPYAVEDAPLFAKLKDLGVGGPSGAAEPAQKFFISETGEITIDGRRDVLVLDTPRTAGGYAPAGTSIEAGQGGVRVQVEGRDATVWVSALDGKPIRQSQRLLVTHLTDLQNSNIRYAEEARQTLRDWGRLPHLVRAGKAEVSIRLEQPAQYKVWALAPSGKRLAGVPALLRERALVLKADVAADPEAGARMLYEVSAP
;
A
#
# COMPACT_ATOMS: atom_id res chain seq x y z
N MET A 1 0.15 -8.29 -0.51
CA MET A 1 0.39 -6.91 -1.00
C MET A 1 -0.84 -6.10 -1.38
N GLY A 2 -1.82 -6.64 -2.13
CA GLY A 2 -2.89 -5.82 -2.75
C GLY A 2 -3.53 -4.75 -1.85
N GLY A 3 -4.01 -5.13 -0.67
CA GLY A 3 -4.70 -4.19 0.22
C GLY A 3 -3.86 -3.02 0.76
N ILE A 4 -2.59 -3.25 1.11
CA ILE A 4 -1.71 -2.17 1.57
C ILE A 4 -1.38 -1.19 0.44
N LEU A 5 -1.15 -1.69 -0.79
CA LEU A 5 -0.86 -0.85 -1.95
C LEU A 5 -2.06 0.00 -2.34
N THR A 6 -3.25 -0.62 -2.43
CA THR A 6 -4.49 0.10 -2.77
C THR A 6 -4.84 1.16 -1.73
N GLY A 7 -4.73 0.82 -0.44
CA GLY A 7 -4.97 1.75 0.67
C GLY A 7 -4.00 2.91 0.68
N ALA A 8 -2.70 2.61 0.60
CA ALA A 8 -1.65 3.62 0.62
C ALA A 8 -1.73 4.55 -0.58
N MET A 9 -1.91 4.01 -1.79
CA MET A 9 -2.04 4.83 -3.00
C MET A 9 -3.25 5.76 -2.91
N GLY A 10 -4.43 5.25 -2.55
CA GLY A 10 -5.62 6.09 -2.45
C GLY A 10 -5.50 7.19 -1.39
N ALA A 11 -4.88 6.87 -0.25
CA ALA A 11 -4.64 7.83 0.82
C ALA A 11 -3.63 8.90 0.41
N LEU A 12 -2.46 8.49 -0.09
CA LEU A 12 -1.39 9.36 -0.54
C LEU A 12 -1.87 10.32 -1.63
N GLN A 13 -2.63 9.79 -2.60
CA GLN A 13 -3.16 10.57 -3.71
C GLN A 13 -4.35 11.47 -3.32
N GLY A 14 -4.92 11.29 -2.13
CA GLY A 14 -6.10 12.03 -1.67
C GLY A 14 -7.33 11.74 -2.53
N TRP A 15 -7.54 10.49 -2.93
CA TRP A 15 -8.70 10.10 -3.74
C TRP A 15 -10.01 10.31 -2.98
N ALA A 16 -11.08 10.62 -3.72
CA ALA A 16 -12.42 10.75 -3.15
C ALA A 16 -13.07 9.40 -2.79
N GLY A 17 -12.59 8.29 -3.37
CA GLY A 17 -13.13 6.96 -3.09
C GLY A 17 -12.33 5.83 -3.73
N ILE A 18 -12.47 4.64 -3.14
CA ILE A 18 -11.97 3.37 -3.68
C ILE A 18 -13.17 2.44 -3.80
N TRP A 19 -13.42 1.93 -5.00
CA TRP A 19 -14.56 1.05 -5.28
C TRP A 19 -14.09 -0.37 -5.53
N ARG A 20 -14.61 -1.31 -4.76
CA ARG A 20 -14.41 -2.74 -5.01
C ARG A 20 -15.19 -3.11 -6.26
N PHE A 21 -14.51 -3.73 -7.24
CA PHE A 21 -15.14 -4.19 -8.47
C PHE A 21 -16.25 -5.22 -8.21
N ALA A 22 -15.97 -6.28 -7.45
CA ALA A 22 -16.96 -7.28 -7.07
C ALA A 22 -16.74 -7.81 -5.65
N TYR A 23 -17.83 -7.96 -4.89
CA TYR A 23 -17.79 -8.74 -3.64
C TYR A 23 -18.00 -10.23 -3.94
N SER A 24 -19.04 -10.55 -4.71
CA SER A 24 -19.21 -11.86 -5.33
C SER A 24 -20.11 -11.77 -6.55
N HIS A 25 -19.87 -12.62 -7.54
CA HIS A 25 -20.76 -12.85 -8.68
C HIS A 25 -21.78 -13.97 -8.45
N SER A 26 -21.78 -14.62 -7.27
CA SER A 26 -22.66 -15.74 -6.96
C SER A 26 -23.27 -15.61 -5.57
N ARG A 27 -24.60 -15.72 -5.48
CA ARG A 27 -25.30 -15.77 -4.19
C ARG A 27 -24.83 -16.94 -3.33
N GLY A 28 -24.56 -18.10 -3.91
CA GLY A 28 -24.08 -19.26 -3.18
C GLY A 28 -22.69 -19.03 -2.57
N ALA A 29 -21.79 -18.40 -3.32
CA ALA A 29 -20.42 -18.11 -2.87
C ALA A 29 -20.36 -17.09 -1.72
N MET A 30 -21.42 -16.31 -1.49
CA MET A 30 -21.51 -15.41 -0.34
C MET A 30 -21.79 -16.13 0.99
N PHE A 31 -22.44 -17.29 0.95
CA PHE A 31 -22.96 -17.96 2.16
C PHE A 31 -22.41 -19.37 2.36
N THR A 32 -21.67 -19.91 1.40
CA THR A 32 -21.03 -21.22 1.48
C THR A 32 -19.56 -21.12 1.12
N PRO A 33 -18.67 -21.87 1.79
CA PRO A 33 -17.26 -21.92 1.41
C PRO A 33 -17.11 -22.28 -0.06
N SER A 34 -16.31 -21.50 -0.78
CA SER A 34 -16.03 -21.72 -2.20
C SER A 34 -14.53 -21.57 -2.44
N ARG A 35 -14.06 -22.14 -3.54
CA ARG A 35 -12.71 -21.89 -4.04
C ARG A 35 -12.56 -20.40 -4.41
N ILE A 36 -11.31 -19.94 -4.41
CA ILE A 36 -10.96 -18.62 -4.93
C ILE A 36 -11.14 -18.62 -6.45
N GLY A 37 -11.65 -17.49 -6.98
CA GLY A 37 -11.77 -17.22 -8.40
C GLY A 37 -11.04 -15.93 -8.78
N TYR A 38 -11.41 -15.32 -9.91
CA TYR A 38 -10.76 -14.09 -10.38
C TYR A 38 -11.01 -12.88 -9.48
N PHE A 39 -12.27 -12.50 -9.29
CA PHE A 39 -12.64 -11.19 -8.74
C PHE A 39 -13.43 -11.26 -7.44
N ASP A 40 -13.91 -12.45 -7.06
CA ASP A 40 -14.79 -12.63 -5.91
C ASP A 40 -14.01 -12.58 -4.61
N LEU A 41 -14.19 -11.49 -3.85
CA LEU A 41 -13.60 -11.33 -2.54
C LEU A 41 -14.24 -12.29 -1.50
N ALA A 42 -15.53 -12.60 -1.62
CA ALA A 42 -16.27 -13.37 -0.63
C ALA A 42 -15.63 -14.74 -0.29
N SER A 43 -14.98 -15.38 -1.27
CA SER A 43 -14.29 -16.65 -1.11
C SER A 43 -12.78 -16.56 -0.93
N ASP A 44 -12.21 -15.34 -0.89
CA ASP A 44 -10.77 -15.08 -0.73
C ASP A 44 -10.47 -14.51 0.66
N PRO A 45 -10.15 -15.34 1.66
CA PRO A 45 -9.84 -14.87 3.00
C PRO A 45 -8.53 -14.07 3.08
N LEU A 46 -7.57 -14.26 2.15
CA LEU A 46 -6.33 -13.49 2.13
C LEU A 46 -6.61 -12.07 1.66
N SER A 47 -7.38 -11.90 0.57
CA SER A 47 -7.76 -10.58 0.08
C SER A 47 -8.68 -9.84 1.06
N GLN A 48 -9.61 -10.54 1.72
CA GLN A 48 -10.40 -9.94 2.81
C GLN A 48 -9.49 -9.44 3.93
N ALA A 49 -8.50 -10.24 4.36
CA ALA A 49 -7.54 -9.82 5.38
C ALA A 49 -6.73 -8.60 4.92
N ALA A 50 -6.30 -8.58 3.65
CA ALA A 50 -5.56 -7.49 3.05
C ALA A 50 -6.36 -6.16 3.01
N GLU A 51 -7.64 -6.19 2.65
CA GLU A 51 -8.48 -4.99 2.56
C GLU A 51 -8.63 -4.24 3.90
N ARG A 52 -8.42 -4.90 5.03
CA ARG A 52 -8.41 -4.23 6.34
C ARG A 52 -7.32 -3.16 6.40
N ALA A 53 -6.20 -3.36 5.70
CA ALA A 53 -5.21 -2.30 5.53
C ALA A 53 -5.75 -1.14 4.70
N SER A 54 -6.48 -1.40 3.61
CA SER A 54 -7.09 -0.34 2.80
C SER A 54 -8.06 0.51 3.61
N LEU A 55 -8.89 -0.12 4.45
CA LEU A 55 -9.80 0.59 5.35
C LEU A 55 -9.05 1.44 6.38
N CYS A 56 -7.99 0.91 7.00
CA CYS A 56 -7.22 1.67 7.99
C CYS A 56 -6.46 2.84 7.35
N LEU A 57 -5.82 2.60 6.21
CA LEU A 57 -4.99 3.59 5.54
C LEU A 57 -5.80 4.70 4.89
N PHE A 58 -6.76 4.32 4.05
CA PHE A 58 -7.56 5.26 3.26
C PHE A 58 -8.78 5.77 4.01
N LEU A 59 -9.69 4.87 4.38
CA LEU A 59 -11.01 5.28 4.90
C LEU A 59 -10.91 5.90 6.30
N ARG A 60 -10.05 5.36 7.17
CA ARG A 60 -9.79 5.91 8.51
C ARG A 60 -8.76 7.06 8.49
N GLY A 61 -8.01 7.20 7.41
CA GLY A 61 -6.97 8.24 7.26
C GLY A 61 -5.77 8.02 8.17
N ASP A 62 -5.30 6.78 8.32
CA ASP A 62 -4.03 6.55 9.02
C ASP A 62 -2.82 7.08 8.26
N LEU A 63 -2.89 7.08 6.93
CA LEU A 63 -1.88 7.65 6.04
C LEU A 63 -2.40 9.00 5.52
N GLN A 64 -1.54 10.02 5.53
CA GLN A 64 -1.92 11.36 5.11
C GLN A 64 -1.78 11.53 3.60
N PRO A 65 -2.66 12.31 2.95
CA PRO A 65 -2.44 12.75 1.59
C PRO A 65 -1.12 13.53 1.47
N ALA A 66 -0.44 13.37 0.34
CA ALA A 66 0.73 14.20 0.08
C ALA A 66 0.34 15.69 0.02
N PRO A 67 1.11 16.58 0.65
CA PRO A 67 0.76 17.99 0.77
C PRO A 67 0.73 18.68 -0.60
N HIS A 68 1.60 18.28 -1.52
CA HIS A 68 1.68 18.87 -2.85
C HIS A 68 1.01 18.01 -3.91
N SER A 69 0.97 18.55 -5.13
CA SER A 69 0.46 17.84 -6.30
C SER A 69 1.19 18.28 -7.56
N VAL A 70 1.28 17.37 -8.53
CA VAL A 70 1.80 17.58 -9.88
C VAL A 70 0.69 17.23 -10.87
N ALA A 71 0.34 18.15 -11.77
CA ALA A 71 -0.72 17.90 -12.75
C ALA A 71 -0.22 18.04 -14.18
N LEU A 72 -0.56 17.05 -15.02
CA LEU A 72 -0.73 17.29 -16.45
C LEU A 72 -1.89 18.27 -16.62
N MET A 73 -1.61 19.45 -17.14
CA MET A 73 -2.64 20.47 -17.28
C MET A 73 -2.91 20.81 -18.74
N MET A 74 -4.19 20.93 -19.04
CA MET A 74 -4.68 21.33 -20.34
C MET A 74 -5.78 22.38 -20.17
N THR A 75 -5.82 23.32 -21.09
CA THR A 75 -6.95 24.24 -21.21
C THR A 75 -8.10 23.59 -22.00
N GLU A 76 -9.29 24.19 -21.98
CA GLU A 76 -10.38 23.79 -22.87
C GLU A 76 -9.97 23.84 -24.36
N ALA A 77 -9.09 24.78 -24.74
CA ALA A 77 -8.54 24.84 -26.10
C ALA A 77 -7.64 23.64 -26.43
N ASP A 78 -6.76 23.24 -25.51
CA ASP A 78 -5.94 22.03 -25.65
C ASP A 78 -6.81 20.77 -25.77
N LEU A 79 -7.90 20.69 -25.01
CA LEU A 79 -8.84 19.56 -25.06
C LEU A 79 -9.66 19.52 -26.35
N ALA A 80 -10.09 20.69 -26.84
CA ALA A 80 -10.87 20.80 -28.08
C ALA A 80 -10.03 20.49 -29.33
N GLN A 81 -8.72 20.75 -29.27
CA GLN A 81 -7.78 20.50 -30.37
C GLN A 81 -6.54 19.76 -29.85
N PRO A 82 -6.69 18.46 -29.51
CA PRO A 82 -5.59 17.67 -28.96
C PRO A 82 -4.48 17.45 -29.99
N ALA A 83 -3.29 17.09 -29.52
CA ALA A 83 -2.22 16.67 -30.42
C ALA A 83 -2.66 15.49 -31.30
N SER A 84 -2.25 15.50 -32.57
CA SER A 84 -2.57 14.43 -33.53
C SER A 84 -2.03 13.06 -33.11
N ARG A 85 -1.04 13.02 -32.22
CA ARG A 85 -0.50 11.81 -31.62
C ARG A 85 -0.09 12.06 -30.18
N ILE A 86 -0.59 11.21 -29.27
CA ILE A 86 -0.12 11.12 -27.89
C ILE A 86 1.00 10.06 -27.86
N PRO A 87 2.24 10.40 -27.41
CA PRO A 87 3.37 9.48 -27.51
C PRO A 87 3.20 8.17 -26.72
N ASN A 88 2.64 8.26 -25.51
CA ASN A 88 2.49 7.14 -24.57
C ASN A 88 1.20 7.30 -23.74
N LEU A 89 0.67 6.19 -23.21
CA LEU A 89 -0.53 6.20 -22.35
C LEU A 89 -0.32 6.99 -21.05
N HIS A 90 0.90 6.98 -20.53
CA HIS A 90 1.29 7.73 -19.34
C HIS A 90 2.68 8.34 -19.50
N PRO A 91 3.00 9.43 -18.79
CA PRO A 91 4.35 9.97 -18.73
C PRO A 91 5.37 9.01 -18.11
N ARG A 92 6.66 9.20 -18.44
CA ARG A 92 7.77 8.40 -17.88
C ARG A 92 7.94 8.59 -16.37
N TRP A 93 7.53 9.74 -15.85
CA TRP A 93 7.59 10.10 -14.43
C TRP A 93 6.42 9.58 -13.58
N HIS A 94 5.66 8.58 -14.05
CA HIS A 94 4.56 7.95 -13.29
C HIS A 94 4.95 7.45 -11.89
N TRP A 95 6.24 7.20 -11.65
CA TRP A 95 6.78 6.89 -10.32
C TRP A 95 6.52 7.99 -9.27
N LEU A 96 6.27 9.24 -9.69
CA LEU A 96 5.89 10.34 -8.79
C LEU A 96 4.60 10.05 -8.00
N ALA A 97 3.73 9.15 -8.48
CA ALA A 97 2.53 8.72 -7.76
C ALA A 97 2.83 8.08 -6.39
N TRP A 98 4.05 7.62 -6.15
CA TRP A 98 4.49 7.12 -4.84
C TRP A 98 5.18 8.17 -3.97
N VAL A 99 5.43 9.36 -4.52
CA VAL A 99 6.09 10.48 -3.84
C VAL A 99 5.06 11.53 -3.44
N THR A 100 4.30 12.05 -4.41
CA THR A 100 3.34 13.13 -4.26
C THR A 100 2.05 12.84 -5.03
N ARG A 101 1.04 13.71 -4.94
CA ARG A 101 -0.19 13.55 -5.71
C ARG A 101 0.06 13.82 -7.19
N VAL A 102 -0.46 12.99 -8.07
CA VAL A 102 -0.42 13.19 -9.52
C VAL A 102 -1.81 13.18 -10.13
N GLY A 103 -2.01 13.93 -11.21
CA GLY A 103 -3.31 13.94 -11.88
C GLY A 103 -3.28 14.58 -13.25
N THR A 104 -4.42 14.51 -13.93
CA THR A 104 -4.70 15.30 -15.14
C THR A 104 -5.83 16.26 -14.82
N GLN A 105 -5.68 17.53 -15.20
CA GLN A 105 -6.66 18.58 -14.92
C GLN A 105 -6.95 19.39 -16.19
N VAL A 106 -8.22 19.74 -16.36
CA VAL A 106 -8.70 20.66 -17.39
C VAL A 106 -9.07 21.97 -16.71
N VAL A 107 -8.55 23.09 -17.21
CA VAL A 107 -8.88 24.44 -16.72
C VAL A 107 -9.52 25.26 -17.84
N SER A 108 -10.46 26.14 -17.50
CA SER A 108 -11.13 26.96 -18.54
C SER A 108 -10.17 27.93 -19.23
N ALA A 109 -9.12 28.37 -18.52
CA ALA A 109 -8.07 29.26 -19.01
C ALA A 109 -6.78 29.05 -18.19
N ALA A 110 -5.61 29.26 -18.79
CA ALA A 110 -4.33 28.98 -18.14
C ALA A 110 -4.09 29.86 -16.90
N GLU A 111 -4.55 31.12 -16.91
CA GLU A 111 -4.40 32.06 -15.80
C GLU A 111 -5.22 31.67 -14.56
N LYS A 112 -6.24 30.81 -14.75
CA LYS A 112 -7.08 30.29 -13.66
C LYS A 112 -6.53 28.99 -13.06
N ALA A 113 -5.37 28.52 -13.50
CA ALA A 113 -4.77 27.32 -12.98
C ALA A 113 -4.42 27.45 -11.49
N PRO A 114 -4.59 26.38 -10.69
CA PRO A 114 -4.26 26.39 -9.27
C PRO A 114 -2.76 26.63 -9.05
N THR A 115 -2.43 27.55 -8.14
CA THR A 115 -1.04 27.94 -7.85
C THR A 115 -0.34 27.04 -6.83
N HIS A 116 -1.07 26.14 -6.18
CA HIS A 116 -0.55 25.16 -5.20
C HIS A 116 -0.27 23.78 -5.83
N THR A 117 -0.32 23.69 -7.16
CA THR A 117 -0.04 22.49 -7.95
C THR A 117 1.13 22.80 -8.86
N ALA A 118 2.13 21.92 -8.93
CA ALA A 118 3.14 22.01 -9.97
C ALA A 118 2.50 21.60 -11.31
N ILE A 119 2.53 22.51 -12.28
CA ILE A 119 1.81 22.36 -13.54
C ILE A 119 2.81 21.90 -14.59
N LEU A 120 2.58 20.73 -15.20
CA LEU A 120 3.20 20.37 -16.48
C LEU A 120 2.17 20.60 -17.59
N PRO A 121 2.25 21.73 -18.32
CA PRO A 121 1.34 22.01 -19.43
C PRO A 121 1.55 20.99 -20.55
N LEU A 122 0.47 20.53 -21.16
CA LEU A 122 0.57 19.76 -22.42
C LEU A 122 1.13 20.61 -23.56
N ALA A 123 0.86 21.92 -23.52
CA ALA A 123 1.34 22.91 -24.47
C ALA A 123 1.00 22.59 -25.94
N TRP A 124 -0.20 22.07 -26.20
CA TRP A 124 -0.67 21.74 -27.55
C TRP A 124 -1.20 22.97 -28.28
N GLN A 125 -2.08 23.72 -27.61
CA GLN A 125 -2.64 24.99 -28.07
C GLN A 125 -2.21 26.14 -27.16
N THR A 126 -2.06 25.87 -25.86
CA THR A 126 -1.75 26.90 -24.87
C THR A 126 -0.32 26.79 -24.37
N PRO A 127 0.58 27.76 -24.68
CA PRO A 127 1.99 27.67 -24.33
C PRO A 127 2.20 27.70 -22.82
N ALA A 128 3.30 27.10 -22.34
CA ALA A 128 3.62 27.05 -20.90
C ALA A 128 3.72 28.44 -20.25
N THR A 129 4.09 29.48 -21.02
CA THR A 129 4.16 30.88 -20.57
C THR A 129 2.81 31.51 -20.24
N ALA A 130 1.70 30.91 -20.68
CA ALA A 130 0.35 31.37 -20.33
C ALA A 130 -0.07 30.94 -18.91
N TYR A 131 0.61 29.96 -18.31
CA TYR A 131 0.33 29.49 -16.96
C TYR A 131 1.06 30.33 -15.91
N PRO A 132 0.57 30.37 -14.65
CA PRO A 132 1.23 31.11 -13.58
C PRO A 132 2.68 30.68 -13.38
N ALA A 133 3.63 31.62 -13.54
CA ALA A 133 5.06 31.34 -13.50
C ALA A 133 5.55 30.67 -12.20
N LYS A 134 4.84 30.91 -11.08
CA LYS A 134 5.14 30.29 -9.77
C LYS A 134 4.75 28.81 -9.66
N ALA A 135 4.05 28.28 -10.66
CA ALA A 135 3.53 26.90 -10.67
C ALA A 135 3.94 26.14 -11.95
N ALA A 136 4.21 26.84 -13.04
CA ALA A 136 4.53 26.25 -14.33
C ALA A 136 5.92 25.58 -14.37
N VAL A 137 5.92 24.28 -14.68
CA VAL A 137 7.08 23.48 -15.06
C VAL A 137 7.13 23.46 -16.59
N ALA A 138 7.89 24.38 -17.18
CA ALA A 138 8.02 24.53 -18.63
C ALA A 138 8.90 23.42 -19.26
N LEU A 139 8.50 22.16 -19.10
CA LEU A 139 9.13 20.96 -19.65
C LEU A 139 8.06 20.15 -20.39
N ASN A 140 8.43 19.48 -21.48
CA ASN A 140 7.48 18.62 -22.20
C ASN A 140 7.15 17.39 -21.33
N PRO A 141 5.89 17.19 -20.91
CA PRO A 141 5.54 16.12 -19.98
C PRO A 141 5.83 14.71 -20.50
N TYR A 142 5.83 14.51 -21.81
CA TYR A 142 6.08 13.20 -22.44
C TYR A 142 7.53 12.96 -22.85
N ALA A 143 8.40 13.97 -22.74
CA ALA A 143 9.81 13.89 -23.12
C ALA A 143 10.80 14.30 -22.01
N VAL A 144 10.30 14.83 -20.88
CA VAL A 144 11.13 15.23 -19.74
C VAL A 144 11.77 14.01 -19.07
N GLU A 145 13.07 14.09 -18.82
CA GLU A 145 13.84 13.11 -18.04
C GLU A 145 13.77 13.42 -16.54
N ASP A 146 14.10 12.43 -15.70
CA ASP A 146 13.90 12.54 -14.24
C ASP A 146 14.69 13.71 -13.62
N ALA A 147 15.97 13.89 -13.98
CA ALA A 147 16.83 14.92 -13.39
C ALA A 147 16.32 16.37 -13.57
N PRO A 148 15.99 16.85 -14.79
CA PRO A 148 15.43 18.19 -14.97
C PRO A 148 14.04 18.34 -14.33
N LEU A 149 13.23 17.28 -14.30
CA LEU A 149 11.93 17.30 -13.62
C LEU A 149 12.11 17.51 -12.12
N PHE A 150 12.98 16.72 -11.47
CA PHE A 150 13.28 16.86 -10.05
C PHE A 150 13.80 18.24 -9.68
N ALA A 151 14.71 18.80 -10.49
CA ALA A 151 15.23 20.14 -10.26
C ALA A 151 14.09 21.18 -10.21
N LYS A 152 13.15 21.11 -11.15
CA LYS A 152 11.99 22.01 -11.17
C LYS A 152 11.00 21.76 -10.04
N LEU A 153 10.70 20.51 -9.71
CA LEU A 153 9.82 20.20 -8.59
C LEU A 153 10.41 20.68 -7.26
N LYS A 154 11.73 20.54 -7.09
CA LYS A 154 12.46 21.05 -5.92
C LYS A 154 12.40 22.57 -5.81
N ASP A 155 12.57 23.30 -6.92
CA ASP A 155 12.42 24.76 -6.95
C ASP A 155 11.01 25.20 -6.50
N LEU A 156 10.00 24.35 -6.72
CA LEU A 156 8.61 24.55 -6.33
C LEU A 156 8.27 23.98 -4.93
N GLY A 157 9.24 23.39 -4.22
CA GLY A 157 9.04 22.78 -2.90
C GLY A 157 8.30 21.44 -2.91
N VAL A 158 8.15 20.80 -4.08
CA VAL A 158 7.46 19.51 -4.25
C VAL A 158 8.46 18.35 -4.15
N GLY A 159 8.08 17.29 -3.45
CA GLY A 159 8.85 16.03 -3.38
C GLY A 159 9.48 15.74 -2.01
N GLY A 160 9.07 16.47 -0.96
CA GLY A 160 9.52 16.21 0.42
C GLY A 160 10.96 16.63 0.70
N PRO A 161 11.57 16.17 1.81
CA PRO A 161 12.98 16.43 2.11
C PRO A 161 13.86 15.91 0.98
N SER A 162 14.77 16.75 0.49
CA SER A 162 15.60 16.50 -0.70
C SER A 162 16.29 15.12 -0.66
N GLY A 163 16.16 14.32 -1.73
CA GLY A 163 16.86 13.02 -1.90
C GLY A 163 15.98 11.77 -1.73
N ALA A 164 14.67 11.93 -1.55
CA ALA A 164 13.70 10.87 -1.24
C ALA A 164 13.37 9.89 -2.38
N ALA A 165 13.74 10.16 -3.63
CA ALA A 165 13.41 9.31 -4.76
C ALA A 165 14.58 9.13 -5.73
N GLU A 166 14.90 7.88 -6.03
CA GLU A 166 15.90 7.46 -7.02
C GLU A 166 15.22 6.51 -8.02
N PRO A 167 14.54 7.05 -9.06
CA PRO A 167 13.71 6.24 -9.96
C PRO A 167 14.48 5.13 -10.67
N ALA A 168 15.73 5.40 -11.08
CA ALA A 168 16.61 4.41 -11.68
C ALA A 168 16.88 3.20 -10.76
N GLN A 169 16.84 3.41 -9.44
CA GLN A 169 17.00 2.37 -8.42
C GLN A 169 15.67 1.86 -7.87
N LYS A 170 14.53 2.37 -8.36
CA LYS A 170 13.18 2.09 -7.85
C LYS A 170 13.07 2.35 -6.34
N PHE A 171 13.73 3.41 -5.87
CA PHE A 171 13.66 3.84 -4.48
C PHE A 171 12.78 5.08 -4.37
N PHE A 172 11.76 5.05 -3.52
CA PHE A 172 10.79 6.13 -3.36
C PHE A 172 10.38 6.28 -1.90
N ILE A 173 10.36 7.51 -1.40
CA ILE A 173 9.75 7.88 -0.14
C ILE A 173 8.67 8.93 -0.42
N SER A 174 7.46 8.70 0.10
CA SER A 174 6.35 9.67 0.03
C SER A 174 6.72 10.98 0.72
N GLU A 175 6.11 12.10 0.32
CA GLU A 175 6.34 13.41 0.97
C GLU A 175 6.04 13.41 2.47
N THR A 176 5.13 12.56 2.92
CA THR A 176 4.78 12.40 4.35
C THR A 176 5.76 11.53 5.11
N GLY A 177 6.65 10.80 4.41
CA GLY A 177 7.56 9.82 4.99
C GLY A 177 6.89 8.53 5.47
N GLU A 178 5.58 8.36 5.22
CA GLU A 178 4.80 7.23 5.74
C GLU A 178 4.86 5.99 4.84
N ILE A 179 5.34 6.14 3.60
CA ILE A 179 5.60 5.05 2.65
C ILE A 179 7.03 5.12 2.13
N THR A 180 7.70 3.98 2.14
CA THR A 180 8.98 3.75 1.47
C THR A 180 8.88 2.53 0.58
N ILE A 181 9.33 2.65 -0.67
CA ILE A 181 9.52 1.54 -1.61
C ILE A 181 11.01 1.46 -1.89
N ASP A 182 11.62 0.32 -1.58
CA ASP A 182 13.01 0.01 -1.90
C ASP A 182 13.05 -1.17 -2.85
N GLY A 183 13.07 -0.88 -4.16
CA GLY A 183 13.08 -1.91 -5.19
C GLY A 183 14.38 -2.71 -5.29
N ARG A 184 15.49 -2.26 -4.68
CA ARG A 184 16.75 -3.03 -4.65
C ARG A 184 16.70 -4.11 -3.58
N ARG A 185 16.08 -3.81 -2.45
CA ARG A 185 15.84 -4.77 -1.35
C ARG A 185 14.53 -5.54 -1.52
N ASP A 186 13.70 -5.17 -2.48
CA ASP A 186 12.33 -5.64 -2.66
C ASP A 186 11.47 -5.43 -1.40
N VAL A 187 11.67 -4.30 -0.70
CA VAL A 187 10.99 -3.99 0.55
C VAL A 187 10.00 -2.85 0.34
N LEU A 188 8.83 -2.96 0.95
CA LEU A 188 7.91 -1.85 1.13
C LEU A 188 7.73 -1.62 2.62
N VAL A 189 7.84 -0.37 3.07
CA VAL A 189 7.61 0.05 4.45
C VAL A 189 6.41 0.99 4.48
N LEU A 190 5.52 0.72 5.42
CA LEU A 190 4.40 1.55 5.82
C LEU A 190 4.64 1.95 7.27
N ASP A 191 4.78 3.24 7.54
CA ASP A 191 5.16 3.75 8.85
C ASP A 191 4.30 4.95 9.27
N THR A 192 3.10 4.64 9.77
CA THR A 192 2.20 5.63 10.37
C THR A 192 2.04 5.35 11.87
N PRO A 193 1.58 6.33 12.68
CA PRO A 193 1.32 6.10 14.10
C PRO A 193 0.29 5.01 14.40
N ARG A 194 -0.66 4.73 13.49
CA ARG A 194 -1.80 3.84 13.73
C ARG A 194 -1.81 2.55 12.90
N THR A 195 -1.10 2.52 11.78
CA THR A 195 -0.90 1.32 10.95
C THR A 195 0.55 1.27 10.44
N ALA A 196 1.29 0.24 10.82
CA ALA A 196 2.73 0.14 10.53
C ALA A 196 3.17 -1.29 10.21
N GLY A 197 4.12 -1.44 9.28
CA GLY A 197 4.57 -2.73 8.74
C GLY A 197 4.94 -2.60 7.27
N GLY A 198 4.59 -3.58 6.44
CA GLY A 198 4.87 -3.56 5.01
C GLY A 198 5.10 -4.95 4.41
N TYR A 199 6.03 -5.05 3.46
CA TYR A 199 6.43 -6.30 2.83
C TYR A 199 7.94 -6.41 2.74
N ALA A 200 8.39 -7.65 2.86
CA ALA A 200 9.80 -8.00 2.83
C ALA A 200 9.97 -9.44 2.31
N PRO A 201 11.05 -9.71 1.54
CA PRO A 201 11.49 -11.06 1.24
C PRO A 201 11.95 -11.79 2.51
N ALA A 202 11.90 -13.13 2.46
CA ALA A 202 12.45 -13.95 3.53
C ALA A 202 13.92 -13.60 3.84
N GLY A 203 14.25 -13.49 5.13
CA GLY A 203 15.60 -13.13 5.60
C GLY A 203 15.84 -11.63 5.73
N THR A 204 14.86 -10.78 5.38
CA THR A 204 14.97 -9.33 5.52
C THR A 204 14.02 -8.77 6.59
N SER A 205 14.20 -7.49 6.95
CA SER A 205 13.38 -6.81 7.94
C SER A 205 12.65 -5.59 7.39
N ILE A 206 11.51 -5.31 8.02
CA ILE A 206 10.74 -4.07 7.90
C ILE A 206 10.93 -3.28 9.19
N GLU A 207 11.34 -2.01 9.06
CA GLU A 207 11.55 -1.09 10.18
C GLU A 207 10.56 0.07 10.06
N ALA A 208 9.49 0.08 10.85
CA ALA A 208 8.48 1.14 10.90
C ALA A 208 8.59 1.88 12.24
N GLY A 209 9.47 2.89 12.25
CA GLY A 209 9.91 3.60 13.44
C GLY A 209 8.82 4.45 14.09
N GLN A 210 7.98 5.14 13.33
CA GLN A 210 6.89 5.96 13.88
C GLN A 210 5.88 5.07 14.61
N GLY A 211 5.38 4.03 13.95
CA GLY A 211 4.47 3.03 14.53
C GLY A 211 5.11 2.18 15.63
N GLY A 212 6.45 2.14 15.69
CA GLY A 212 7.18 1.34 16.68
C GLY A 212 7.11 -0.16 16.38
N VAL A 213 7.03 -0.52 15.10
CA VAL A 213 6.89 -1.90 14.63
C VAL A 213 8.17 -2.30 13.90
N ARG A 214 8.70 -3.47 14.26
CA ARG A 214 9.77 -4.14 13.52
C ARG A 214 9.32 -5.54 13.17
N VAL A 215 9.53 -5.95 11.93
CA VAL A 215 9.20 -7.30 11.46
C VAL A 215 10.44 -7.93 10.86
N GLN A 216 10.82 -9.10 11.35
CA GLN A 216 11.80 -9.97 10.69
C GLN A 216 11.05 -11.07 9.95
N VAL A 217 11.17 -11.12 8.62
CA VAL A 217 10.48 -12.12 7.79
C VAL A 217 11.37 -13.36 7.65
N GLU A 218 10.78 -14.54 7.81
CA GLU A 218 11.47 -15.84 7.85
C GLU A 218 10.77 -16.88 6.97
N GLY A 219 11.57 -17.68 6.26
CA GLY A 219 11.11 -18.85 5.48
C GLY A 219 10.38 -18.52 4.18
N ARG A 220 9.51 -17.50 4.15
CA ARG A 220 8.85 -17.02 2.93
C ARG A 220 8.55 -15.53 2.99
N ASP A 221 8.60 -14.89 1.83
CA ASP A 221 8.20 -13.50 1.65
C ASP A 221 6.79 -13.29 2.20
N ALA A 222 6.60 -12.14 2.86
CA ALA A 222 5.37 -11.87 3.57
C ALA A 222 5.02 -10.39 3.57
N THR A 223 3.72 -10.12 3.54
CA THR A 223 3.16 -8.83 3.91
C THR A 223 2.74 -8.89 5.38
N VAL A 224 3.33 -8.07 6.23
CA VAL A 224 3.06 -8.06 7.68
C VAL A 224 2.84 -6.64 8.16
N TRP A 225 1.76 -6.40 8.90
CA TRP A 225 1.52 -5.10 9.52
C TRP A 225 0.71 -5.21 10.80
N VAL A 226 0.73 -4.12 11.56
CA VAL A 226 0.00 -3.93 12.81
C VAL A 226 -0.90 -2.71 12.65
N SER A 227 -2.19 -2.84 12.97
CA SER A 227 -3.15 -1.72 13.00
C SER A 227 -3.73 -1.56 14.39
N ALA A 228 -3.76 -0.35 14.93
CA ALA A 228 -4.53 -0.03 16.12
C ALA A 228 -6.03 -0.08 15.82
N LEU A 229 -6.85 -0.53 16.78
CA LEU A 229 -8.30 -0.71 16.61
C LEU A 229 -9.13 0.20 17.53
N ASP A 230 -8.50 1.00 18.39
CA ASP A 230 -9.15 1.86 19.39
C ASP A 230 -8.97 3.37 19.10
N GLY A 231 -8.42 3.71 17.94
CA GLY A 231 -8.18 5.09 17.51
C GLY A 231 -6.89 5.73 18.04
N LYS A 232 -6.18 5.09 18.97
CA LYS A 232 -4.90 5.57 19.51
C LYS A 232 -3.72 5.15 18.62
N PRO A 233 -2.55 5.81 18.74
CA PRO A 233 -1.31 5.30 18.15
C PRO A 233 -1.00 3.88 18.64
N ILE A 234 -0.33 3.07 17.81
CA ILE A 234 0.03 1.66 18.10
C ILE A 234 0.68 1.53 19.47
N ARG A 235 1.59 2.45 19.82
CA ARG A 235 2.36 2.45 21.08
C ARG A 235 1.49 2.58 22.34
N GLN A 236 0.27 3.13 22.19
CA GLN A 236 -0.70 3.46 23.25
C GLN A 236 -2.00 2.66 23.15
N SER A 237 -2.20 1.94 22.05
CA SER A 237 -3.45 1.26 21.73
C SER A 237 -3.58 -0.03 22.53
N GLN A 238 -4.70 -0.19 23.23
CA GLN A 238 -5.01 -1.38 24.01
C GLN A 238 -5.42 -2.56 23.13
N ARG A 239 -5.74 -2.32 21.86
CA ARG A 239 -6.21 -3.37 20.94
C ARG A 239 -5.60 -3.21 19.55
N LEU A 240 -4.71 -4.13 19.20
CA LEU A 240 -4.04 -4.14 17.90
C LEU A 240 -4.42 -5.40 17.11
N LEU A 241 -4.50 -5.25 15.79
CA LEU A 241 -4.55 -6.36 14.83
C LEU A 241 -3.21 -6.50 14.15
N VAL A 242 -2.55 -7.64 14.32
CA VAL A 242 -1.39 -8.04 13.52
C VAL A 242 -1.89 -8.93 12.39
N THR A 243 -1.54 -8.57 11.16
CA THR A 243 -1.86 -9.36 9.97
C THR A 243 -0.57 -9.83 9.31
N HIS A 244 -0.51 -11.12 9.00
CA HIS A 244 0.63 -11.81 8.38
C HIS A 244 0.13 -12.63 7.19
N LEU A 245 0.42 -12.14 5.99
CA LEU A 245 -0.03 -12.75 4.74
C LEU A 245 1.18 -13.21 3.93
N THR A 246 1.16 -14.48 3.53
CA THR A 246 2.11 -15.06 2.57
C THR A 246 1.42 -15.22 1.21
N ASP A 247 1.27 -16.45 0.71
CA ASP A 247 0.55 -16.82 -0.50
C ASP A 247 -0.59 -17.76 -0.11
N LEU A 248 -1.76 -17.61 -0.73
CA LEU A 248 -2.92 -18.46 -0.49
C LEU A 248 -3.46 -18.94 -1.83
N GLN A 249 -3.63 -20.25 -1.95
CA GLN A 249 -4.04 -20.92 -3.18
C GLN A 249 -5.15 -21.93 -2.91
N ASN A 250 -5.91 -22.28 -3.94
CA ASN A 250 -6.79 -23.44 -3.88
C ASN A 250 -5.96 -24.74 -3.93
N SER A 251 -6.44 -25.79 -3.26
CA SER A 251 -5.87 -27.13 -3.39
C SER A 251 -5.98 -27.63 -4.84
N ASN A 252 -4.88 -28.19 -5.36
CA ASN A 252 -4.77 -28.69 -6.74
C ASN A 252 -4.95 -27.61 -7.84
N ILE A 253 -4.69 -26.34 -7.53
CA ILE A 253 -4.55 -25.32 -8.57
C ILE A 253 -3.41 -25.72 -9.53
N ARG A 254 -3.57 -25.46 -10.83
CA ARG A 254 -2.56 -25.81 -11.85
C ARG A 254 -2.25 -24.63 -12.74
N TYR A 255 -0.96 -24.38 -12.93
CA TYR A 255 -0.41 -23.40 -13.86
C TYR A 255 0.35 -24.11 -14.98
N ALA A 256 0.55 -23.45 -16.11
CA ALA A 256 1.33 -24.01 -17.21
C ALA A 256 2.85 -23.95 -16.93
N GLU A 257 3.25 -23.08 -16.02
CA GLU A 257 4.63 -22.67 -15.78
C GLU A 257 4.85 -22.28 -14.30
N GLU A 258 6.11 -22.34 -13.86
CA GLU A 258 6.52 -21.97 -12.50
C GLU A 258 6.21 -20.51 -12.16
N ALA A 259 6.27 -19.62 -13.16
CA ALA A 259 5.95 -18.20 -13.03
C ALA A 259 4.45 -17.92 -12.80
N ARG A 260 3.57 -18.93 -12.93
CA ARG A 260 2.12 -18.87 -12.66
C ARG A 260 1.35 -17.82 -13.50
N GLN A 261 1.80 -17.51 -14.71
CA GLN A 261 1.14 -16.51 -15.56
C GLN A 261 -0.04 -17.09 -16.34
N THR A 262 -0.06 -18.42 -16.55
CA THR A 262 -1.09 -19.11 -17.32
C THR A 262 -1.81 -20.13 -16.43
N LEU A 263 -3.01 -19.78 -15.97
CA LEU A 263 -3.84 -20.68 -15.19
C LEU A 263 -4.47 -21.77 -16.09
N ARG A 264 -4.31 -23.04 -15.69
CA ARG A 264 -4.91 -24.20 -16.37
C ARG A 264 -6.12 -24.75 -15.63
N ASP A 265 -6.10 -24.69 -14.30
CA ASP A 265 -7.18 -25.18 -13.45
C ASP A 265 -7.23 -24.38 -12.15
N TRP A 266 -8.43 -23.97 -11.74
CA TRP A 266 -8.67 -23.25 -10.49
C TRP A 266 -8.48 -24.11 -9.24
N GLY A 267 -8.48 -25.44 -9.37
CA GLY A 267 -8.46 -26.34 -8.24
C GLY A 267 -9.77 -26.31 -7.44
N ARG A 268 -9.66 -26.65 -6.15
CA ARG A 268 -10.78 -26.84 -5.21
C ARG A 268 -10.39 -26.51 -3.77
N LEU A 269 -11.38 -26.53 -2.88
CA LEU A 269 -11.14 -26.49 -1.44
C LEU A 269 -10.41 -27.76 -0.95
N PRO A 270 -9.71 -27.69 0.21
CA PRO A 270 -9.51 -26.51 1.07
C PRO A 270 -8.54 -25.48 0.46
N HIS A 271 -8.52 -24.27 1.01
CA HIS A 271 -7.45 -23.31 0.73
C HIS A 271 -6.14 -23.77 1.39
N LEU A 272 -5.02 -23.50 0.73
CA LEU A 272 -3.67 -23.75 1.22
C LEU A 272 -2.96 -22.41 1.39
N VAL A 273 -2.47 -22.15 2.59
CA VAL A 273 -1.63 -20.98 2.88
C VAL A 273 -0.18 -21.42 2.91
N ARG A 274 0.68 -20.71 2.19
CA ARG A 274 2.10 -21.00 2.12
C ARG A 274 2.74 -20.81 3.48
N ALA A 275 3.36 -21.86 4.00
CA ALA A 275 4.09 -21.80 5.26
C ALA A 275 5.19 -20.74 5.20
N GLY A 276 5.13 -19.82 6.15
CA GLY A 276 6.06 -18.71 6.34
C GLY A 276 5.93 -18.20 7.77
N LYS A 277 6.94 -17.46 8.23
CA LYS A 277 7.03 -17.00 9.61
C LYS A 277 7.48 -15.54 9.65
N ALA A 278 7.11 -14.83 10.70
CA ALA A 278 7.62 -13.50 10.99
C ALA A 278 7.75 -13.27 12.49
N GLU A 279 8.88 -12.76 12.95
CA GLU A 279 9.01 -12.21 14.30
C GLU A 279 8.54 -10.75 14.26
N VAL A 280 7.45 -10.45 14.97
CA VAL A 280 6.85 -9.11 15.04
C VAL A 280 7.16 -8.53 16.40
N SER A 281 7.91 -7.44 16.43
CA SER A 281 8.24 -6.66 17.62
C SER A 281 7.44 -5.36 17.62
N ILE A 282 6.67 -5.12 18.67
CA ILE A 282 5.78 -3.96 18.81
C ILE A 282 6.19 -3.20 20.06
N ARG A 283 6.69 -1.97 19.90
CA ARG A 283 6.99 -1.07 21.03
C ARG A 283 5.70 -0.54 21.62
N LEU A 284 5.50 -0.78 22.91
CA LEU A 284 4.30 -0.38 23.65
C LEU A 284 4.70 0.36 24.92
N GLU A 285 3.84 1.23 25.43
CA GLU A 285 4.09 1.91 26.71
C GLU A 285 4.08 0.92 27.89
N GLN A 286 3.20 -0.08 27.86
CA GLN A 286 3.03 -1.07 28.94
C GLN A 286 2.95 -2.50 28.37
N PRO A 287 4.03 -3.02 27.73
CA PRO A 287 3.97 -4.27 26.96
C PRO A 287 3.63 -5.50 27.82
N ALA A 288 3.95 -5.47 29.12
CA ALA A 288 3.69 -6.59 30.04
C ALA A 288 2.21 -6.90 30.29
N GLN A 289 1.30 -5.97 29.96
CA GLN A 289 -0.14 -6.18 30.14
C GLN A 289 -0.80 -6.90 28.96
N TYR A 290 -0.10 -7.00 27.82
CA TYR A 290 -0.69 -7.49 26.60
C TYR A 290 -0.68 -9.02 26.54
N LYS A 291 -1.77 -9.56 26.00
CA LYS A 291 -1.88 -10.96 25.59
C LYS A 291 -2.02 -11.02 24.08
N VAL A 292 -1.51 -12.10 23.49
CA VAL A 292 -1.58 -12.34 22.05
C VAL A 292 -2.48 -13.55 21.78
N TRP A 293 -3.37 -13.40 20.80
CA TRP A 293 -4.32 -14.43 20.39
C TRP A 293 -4.24 -14.63 18.89
N ALA A 294 -4.13 -15.88 18.44
CA ALA A 294 -4.39 -16.23 17.04
C ALA A 294 -5.89 -16.08 16.77
N LEU A 295 -6.24 -15.52 15.62
CA LEU A 295 -7.62 -15.28 15.22
C LEU A 295 -8.00 -16.12 14.00
N ALA A 296 -9.27 -16.55 13.97
CA ALA A 296 -9.93 -16.96 12.74
C ALA A 296 -10.12 -15.74 11.81
N PRO A 297 -10.35 -15.94 10.50
CA PRO A 297 -10.71 -14.86 9.58
C PRO A 297 -11.94 -14.03 10.02
N SER A 298 -12.83 -14.63 10.82
CA SER A 298 -13.99 -13.96 11.43
C SER A 298 -13.65 -13.04 12.61
N GLY A 299 -12.41 -13.07 13.12
CA GLY A 299 -12.00 -12.34 14.33
C GLY A 299 -12.19 -13.11 15.64
N LYS A 300 -12.74 -14.34 15.60
CA LYS A 300 -12.84 -15.20 16.79
C LYS A 300 -11.42 -15.61 17.26
N ARG A 301 -11.14 -15.46 18.56
CA ARG A 301 -9.92 -15.99 19.20
C ARG A 301 -9.91 -17.52 19.10
N LEU A 302 -8.81 -18.07 18.61
CA LEU A 302 -8.59 -19.52 18.46
C LEU A 302 -7.70 -20.07 19.56
N ALA A 303 -6.54 -19.44 19.77
CA ALA A 303 -5.54 -19.91 20.73
C ALA A 303 -4.69 -18.75 21.25
N GLY A 304 -4.17 -18.88 22.47
CA GLY A 304 -3.13 -17.98 22.97
C GLY A 304 -1.82 -18.20 22.23
N VAL A 305 -1.12 -17.12 21.92
CA VAL A 305 0.21 -17.16 21.28
C VAL A 305 1.24 -16.67 22.28
N PRO A 306 2.31 -17.42 22.54
CA PRO A 306 3.40 -16.95 23.40
C PRO A 306 3.99 -15.65 22.85
N ALA A 307 4.22 -14.70 23.75
CA ALA A 307 4.92 -13.47 23.44
C ALA A 307 6.02 -13.23 24.48
N LEU A 308 7.13 -12.68 24.01
CA LEU A 308 8.28 -12.34 24.83
C LEU A 308 8.30 -10.83 25.05
N LEU A 309 8.78 -10.42 26.22
CA LEU A 309 9.14 -9.04 26.46
C LEU A 309 10.62 -8.87 26.17
N ARG A 310 10.95 -7.95 25.26
CA ARG A 310 12.33 -7.51 25.02
C ARG A 310 12.38 -6.00 25.16
N GLU A 311 13.04 -5.51 26.21
CA GLU A 311 13.07 -4.09 26.57
C GLU A 311 11.66 -3.48 26.70
N ARG A 312 11.27 -2.58 25.78
CA ARG A 312 9.94 -1.95 25.70
C ARG A 312 9.07 -2.52 24.57
N ALA A 313 9.42 -3.68 24.03
CA ALA A 313 8.69 -4.33 22.96
C ALA A 313 8.04 -5.64 23.39
N LEU A 314 6.80 -5.84 22.95
CA LEU A 314 6.16 -7.14 22.91
C LEU A 314 6.57 -7.83 21.60
N VAL A 315 7.13 -9.03 21.70
CA VAL A 315 7.63 -9.81 20.56
C VAL A 315 6.80 -11.07 20.42
N LEU A 316 6.13 -11.24 19.29
CA LEU A 316 5.37 -12.44 18.95
C LEU A 316 5.92 -13.09 17.67
N LYS A 317 5.73 -14.40 17.54
CA LYS A 317 6.01 -15.12 16.30
C LYS A 317 4.70 -15.38 15.56
N ALA A 318 4.52 -14.71 14.42
CA ALA A 318 3.49 -15.06 13.46
C ALA A 318 3.99 -16.26 12.64
N ASP A 319 3.29 -17.38 12.69
CA ASP A 319 3.66 -18.61 11.99
C ASP A 319 2.39 -19.23 11.42
N VAL A 320 2.37 -19.34 10.09
CA VAL A 320 1.22 -19.86 9.33
C VAL A 320 0.88 -21.28 9.76
N ALA A 321 1.89 -22.10 10.06
CA ALA A 321 1.76 -23.52 10.36
C ALA A 321 1.91 -23.83 11.87
N ALA A 322 1.72 -22.83 12.74
CA ALA A 322 1.92 -22.98 14.18
C ALA A 322 1.01 -24.03 14.84
N ASP A 323 -0.11 -24.35 14.19
CA ASP A 323 -1.11 -25.29 14.70
C ASP A 323 -1.62 -26.17 13.56
N PRO A 324 -1.05 -27.37 13.41
CA PRO A 324 -1.44 -28.31 12.38
C PRO A 324 -2.91 -28.74 12.47
N GLU A 325 -3.52 -28.68 13.65
CA GLU A 325 -4.89 -29.15 13.91
C GLU A 325 -5.94 -28.05 13.68
N ALA A 326 -5.60 -26.78 13.93
CA ALA A 326 -6.51 -25.64 13.74
C ALA A 326 -6.41 -24.96 12.36
N GLY A 327 -5.50 -25.42 11.50
CA GLY A 327 -5.27 -24.86 10.17
C GLY A 327 -4.42 -23.58 10.15
N ALA A 328 -4.37 -22.94 8.99
CA ALA A 328 -3.48 -21.81 8.76
C ALA A 328 -3.84 -20.55 9.57
N ARG A 329 -2.84 -19.88 10.14
CA ARG A 329 -2.99 -18.63 10.91
C ARG A 329 -2.44 -17.42 10.15
N MET A 330 -3.27 -16.40 9.98
CA MET A 330 -2.89 -15.15 9.29
C MET A 330 -3.13 -13.89 10.13
N LEU A 331 -3.95 -13.99 11.19
CA LEU A 331 -4.43 -12.85 11.97
C LEU A 331 -4.16 -13.08 13.45
N TYR A 332 -3.74 -12.04 14.14
CA TYR A 332 -3.48 -12.08 15.57
C TYR A 332 -4.01 -10.82 16.25
N GLU A 333 -4.64 -10.97 17.40
CA GLU A 333 -4.99 -9.85 18.27
C GLU A 333 -3.92 -9.70 19.34
N VAL A 334 -3.46 -8.47 19.54
CA VAL A 334 -2.63 -8.09 20.69
C VAL A 334 -3.50 -7.14 21.53
N SER A 335 -3.87 -7.58 22.73
CA SER A 335 -4.82 -6.84 23.57
C SER A 335 -4.36 -6.74 25.03
N ALA A 336 -4.49 -5.55 25.62
CA ALA A 336 -4.40 -5.31 27.05
C ALA A 336 -5.80 -5.17 27.68
N PRO A 337 -5.94 -5.29 29.02
CA PRO A 337 -7.19 -5.12 29.75
C PRO A 337 -7.85 -3.75 29.59
#